data_AF-A0A924DDT5-F1
#
_entry.id   AF-A0A924DDT5-F1
#
_cell.length_a   1.000
_cell.length_b   1.000
_cell.length_c   1.000
_cell.angle_alpha   90.00
_cell.angle_beta   90.00
_cell.angle_gamma   90.00
#
_symmetry.space_group_name_H-M   'P 1'
#
loop_
_entity.id
_entity.type
_entity.pdbx_description
1 polymer ?
#
loop_
_entity_poly.entity_id
_entity_poly.type
_entity_poly.pdbx_seq_one_letter_code
_entity_poly.pdbx_strand_id
1 'polypeptide(L)'
;MPDPDEEQLETVEGGESPETEMPDPAFLLSYAAMHLPTMELMKTILAVADGHAWRNLGMVAGLEGVKTDLPSAQLAIDLFGFLFTKLESEIEEEERREMQRRLNDLRTNFLEKSRE
;
A
#
# COMPACT_ATOMS: atom_id res chain seq x y z
N MET A 1 -31.55 20.19 -61.61
CA MET A 1 -30.12 20.29 -61.25
C MET A 1 -29.90 19.33 -60.09
N PRO A 2 -29.13 18.25 -60.26
CA PRO A 2 -28.68 17.38 -59.18
C PRO A 2 -27.39 17.93 -58.56
N ASP A 3 -27.28 17.84 -57.23
CA ASP A 3 -26.09 18.23 -56.46
C ASP A 3 -24.91 17.31 -56.81
N PRO A 4 -23.73 17.85 -57.14
CA PRO A 4 -22.49 17.11 -57.11
C PRO A 4 -21.96 17.15 -55.68
N ASP A 5 -21.72 16.00 -55.08
CA ASP A 5 -20.64 15.72 -54.11
C ASP A 5 -20.98 14.41 -53.39
N GLU A 6 -21.12 13.34 -54.19
CA GLU A 6 -20.83 11.98 -53.74
C GLU A 6 -19.33 11.73 -53.96
N GLU A 7 -18.49 12.09 -52.99
CA GLU A 7 -17.13 11.56 -52.88
C GLU A 7 -16.96 10.83 -51.54
N GLN A 8 -17.06 9.51 -51.66
CA GLN A 8 -16.08 8.54 -51.15
C GLN A 8 -15.81 8.51 -49.64
N LEU A 9 -16.48 7.51 -49.02
CA LEU A 9 -15.92 6.55 -48.06
C LEU A 9 -14.41 6.73 -47.74
N GLU A 10 -14.11 7.25 -46.56
CA GLU A 10 -13.04 6.67 -45.74
C GLU A 10 -13.68 6.06 -44.49
N THR A 11 -13.93 4.75 -44.60
CA THR A 11 -13.99 3.88 -43.44
C THR A 11 -12.68 4.07 -42.68
N VAL A 12 -12.74 4.73 -41.52
CA VAL A 12 -11.64 4.72 -40.56
C VAL A 12 -11.56 3.28 -40.03
N GLU A 13 -10.79 2.46 -40.73
CA GLU A 13 -10.38 1.14 -40.29
C GLU A 13 -9.60 1.28 -38.98
N GLY A 14 -10.02 0.49 -37.99
CA GLY A 14 -9.14 -0.15 -37.02
C GLY A 14 -7.96 0.68 -36.52
N GLY A 15 -8.24 1.78 -35.83
CA GLY A 15 -7.31 2.25 -34.82
C GLY A 15 -7.37 1.25 -33.67
N GLU A 16 -6.44 0.29 -33.65
CA GLU A 16 -6.08 -0.38 -32.39
C GLU A 16 -5.87 0.73 -31.37
N SER A 17 -6.82 0.89 -30.44
CA SER A 17 -6.58 1.68 -29.24
C SER A 17 -5.26 1.15 -28.70
N PRO A 18 -4.22 1.99 -28.51
CA PRO A 18 -2.99 1.52 -27.94
C PRO A 18 -3.41 0.88 -26.62
N GLU A 19 -3.26 -0.44 -26.51
CA GLU A 19 -3.42 -1.14 -25.24
C GLU A 19 -2.50 -0.36 -24.31
N THR A 20 -3.11 0.52 -23.51
CA THR A 20 -2.36 1.43 -22.66
C THR A 20 -1.91 0.52 -21.56
N GLU A 21 -0.76 -0.10 -21.78
CA GLU A 21 -0.14 -1.06 -20.87
C GLU A 21 -0.15 -0.37 -19.51
N MET A 22 -0.99 -0.88 -18.60
CA MET A 22 -1.21 -0.19 -17.34
C MET A 22 0.16 -0.05 -16.68
N PRO A 23 0.55 1.18 -16.29
CA PRO A 23 1.87 1.40 -15.72
C PRO A 23 2.07 0.50 -14.50
N ASP A 24 3.30 0.02 -14.33
CA ASP A 24 3.71 -0.85 -13.22
C ASP A 24 3.07 -0.38 -11.89
N PRO A 25 2.36 -1.25 -11.15
CA PRO A 25 1.78 -0.88 -9.85
C PRO A 25 2.78 -0.23 -8.90
N ALA A 26 4.06 -0.61 -8.94
CA ALA A 26 5.10 0.03 -8.15
C ALA A 26 5.39 1.48 -8.60
N PHE A 27 5.32 1.74 -9.90
CA PHE A 27 5.40 3.09 -10.46
C PHE A 27 4.19 3.93 -10.03
N LEU A 28 2.97 3.38 -10.12
CA LEU A 28 1.75 4.07 -9.70
C LEU A 28 1.76 4.42 -8.21
N LEU A 29 2.16 3.49 -7.34
CA LEU A 29 2.30 3.73 -5.92
C LEU A 29 3.30 4.85 -5.64
N SER A 30 4.47 4.79 -6.28
CA SER A 30 5.53 5.79 -6.11
C SER A 30 5.08 7.18 -6.60
N TYR A 31 4.42 7.23 -7.74
CA TYR A 31 3.85 8.46 -8.29
C TYR A 31 2.79 9.06 -7.36
N ALA A 32 1.84 8.25 -6.88
CA ALA A 32 0.83 8.70 -5.93
C ALA A 32 1.46 9.20 -4.62
N ALA A 33 2.44 8.47 -4.08
CA ALA A 33 3.14 8.82 -2.86
C ALA A 33 3.86 10.18 -2.96
N MET A 34 4.41 10.54 -4.12
CA MET A 34 5.05 11.86 -4.34
C MET A 34 4.07 13.03 -4.21
N HIS A 35 2.77 12.80 -4.36
CA HIS A 35 1.75 13.84 -4.26
C HIS A 35 1.13 13.95 -2.85
N LEU A 36 1.52 13.08 -1.92
CA LEU A 36 1.06 13.15 -0.54
C LEU A 36 1.90 14.15 0.27
N PRO A 37 1.28 14.93 1.17
CA PRO A 37 2.02 15.63 2.22
C PRO A 37 2.87 14.64 3.02
N THR A 38 4.07 15.04 3.46
CA THR A 38 5.01 14.17 4.18
C THR A 38 4.36 13.46 5.38
N MET A 39 3.50 14.16 6.12
CA MET A 39 2.78 13.60 7.26
C MET A 39 1.86 12.45 6.84
N GLU A 40 1.07 12.64 5.79
CA GLU A 40 0.17 11.63 5.24
C GLU A 40 0.94 10.45 4.64
N LEU A 41 2.08 10.71 3.99
CA LEU A 41 2.97 9.66 3.50
C LEU A 41 3.49 8.79 4.66
N MET A 42 3.94 9.41 5.75
CA MET A 42 4.42 8.68 6.94
C MET A 42 3.31 7.84 7.57
N LYS A 43 2.09 8.39 7.72
CA LYS A 43 0.93 7.65 8.24
C LYS A 43 0.58 6.46 7.33
N THR A 44 0.63 6.67 6.01
CA THR A 44 0.39 5.63 5.01
C THR A 44 1.42 4.50 5.13
N ILE A 45 2.71 4.82 5.20
CA ILE A 45 3.77 3.81 5.34
C ILE A 45 3.65 3.06 6.66
N LEU A 46 3.29 3.75 7.77
CA LEU A 46 3.06 3.11 9.06
C LEU A 46 1.91 2.11 8.99
N ALA A 47 0.79 2.46 8.37
CA ALA A 47 -0.35 1.55 8.18
C ALA A 47 0.01 0.34 7.30
N VAL A 48 0.82 0.55 6.26
CA VAL A 48 1.34 -0.54 5.41
C VAL A 48 2.26 -1.46 6.23
N ALA A 49 3.15 -0.90 7.06
CA ALA A 49 4.03 -1.66 7.93
C ALA A 49 3.26 -2.51 8.96
N ASP A 50 2.20 -1.96 9.57
CA ASP A 50 1.28 -2.67 10.47
C ASP A 50 0.69 -3.92 9.77
N GLY A 51 0.14 -3.73 8.57
CA GLY A 51 -0.42 -4.83 7.76
C GLY A 51 0.62 -5.90 7.39
N HIS A 52 1.83 -5.48 6.99
CA HIS A 52 2.92 -6.42 6.72
C HIS A 52 3.33 -7.20 7.96
N ALA A 53 3.38 -6.57 9.13
CA ALA A 53 3.73 -7.24 10.38
C ALA A 53 2.72 -8.35 10.72
N TRP A 54 1.41 -8.04 10.74
CA TRP A 54 0.37 -9.04 11.00
C TRP A 54 0.36 -10.18 9.98
N ARG A 55 0.54 -9.85 8.70
CA ARG A 55 0.60 -10.85 7.62
C ARG A 55 1.78 -11.80 7.81
N ASN A 56 2.97 -11.26 8.07
CA ASN A 56 4.19 -12.07 8.23
C ASN A 56 4.20 -12.86 9.55
N LEU A 57 3.46 -12.41 10.58
CA LEU A 57 3.16 -13.21 11.78
C LEU A 57 2.20 -14.38 11.51
N GLY A 58 1.55 -14.43 10.34
CA GLY A 58 0.54 -15.43 10.00
C GLY A 58 -0.79 -15.22 10.72
N MET A 59 -1.09 -13.98 11.13
CA MET A 59 -2.26 -13.64 11.96
C MET A 59 -3.35 -12.89 11.19
N VAL A 60 -3.28 -12.87 9.85
CA VAL A 60 -4.33 -12.28 9.00
C VAL A 60 -5.29 -13.37 8.55
N ALA A 61 -6.55 -13.30 9.00
CA ALA A 61 -7.60 -14.23 8.61
C ALA A 61 -7.94 -14.12 7.11
N GLY A 62 -8.26 -15.24 6.47
CA GLY A 62 -8.77 -15.28 5.09
C GLY A 62 -7.71 -15.26 3.99
N LEU A 63 -6.41 -15.22 4.31
CA LEU A 63 -5.33 -15.38 3.34
C LEU A 63 -4.76 -16.80 3.42
N GLU A 64 -5.34 -17.72 2.65
CA GLU A 64 -4.79 -19.07 2.50
C GLU A 64 -3.38 -19.02 1.89
N GLY A 65 -2.45 -19.82 2.43
CA GLY A 65 -1.09 -19.92 1.90
C GLY A 65 -0.09 -18.85 2.34
N VAL A 66 -0.47 -17.93 3.26
CA VAL A 66 0.51 -17.01 3.85
C VAL A 66 1.41 -17.79 4.82
N LYS A 67 2.65 -18.02 4.39
CA LYS A 67 3.69 -18.61 5.24
C LYS A 67 4.18 -17.57 6.23
N THR A 68 4.25 -17.94 7.50
CA THR A 68 4.90 -17.14 8.54
C THR A 68 6.36 -16.87 8.17
N ASP A 69 6.76 -15.60 8.25
CA ASP A 69 8.12 -15.12 7.98
C ASP A 69 8.51 -14.14 9.10
N LEU A 70 9.09 -14.69 10.18
CA LEU A 70 9.45 -13.90 11.36
C LEU A 70 10.50 -12.82 11.07
N PRO A 71 11.58 -13.05 10.29
CA PRO A 71 12.48 -11.97 9.87
C PRO A 71 11.75 -10.80 9.19
N SER A 72 10.84 -11.08 8.27
CA SER A 72 10.06 -10.03 7.61
C SER A 72 9.06 -9.35 8.55
N ALA A 73 8.48 -10.08 9.51
CA ALA A 73 7.63 -9.50 10.56
C ALA A 73 8.42 -8.53 11.46
N GLN A 74 9.61 -8.93 11.92
CA GLN A 74 10.49 -8.11 12.74
C GLN A 74 10.83 -6.79 12.02
N LEU A 75 11.22 -6.86 10.75
CA LEU A 75 11.53 -5.67 9.96
C LEU A 75 10.35 -4.70 9.86
N ALA A 76 9.13 -5.22 9.65
CA ALA A 76 7.92 -4.40 9.59
C ALA A 76 7.60 -3.76 10.95
N ILE A 77 7.77 -4.49 12.06
CA ILE A 77 7.58 -3.98 13.43
C ILE A 77 8.61 -2.87 13.75
N ASP A 78 9.86 -3.05 13.34
CA ASP A 78 10.91 -2.07 13.55
C ASP A 78 10.66 -0.79 12.74
N LEU A 79 10.20 -0.92 11.49
CA LEU A 79 9.79 0.20 10.66
C LEU A 79 8.60 0.96 11.27
N PHE A 80 7.56 0.25 11.73
CA PHE A 80 6.42 0.84 12.43
C PHE A 80 6.92 1.63 13.65
N GLY A 81 7.73 0.99 14.50
CA GLY A 81 8.23 1.61 15.73
C GLY A 81 9.05 2.85 15.45
N PHE A 82 9.94 2.81 14.45
CA PHE A 82 10.72 3.96 14.03
C PHE A 82 9.84 5.13 13.57
N LEU A 83 8.89 4.88 12.66
CA LEU A 83 7.99 5.92 12.15
C LEU A 83 7.11 6.51 13.26
N PHE A 84 6.61 5.66 14.15
CA PHE A 84 5.80 6.11 15.29
C PHE A 84 6.56 7.11 16.18
N THR A 85 7.86 6.89 16.44
CA THR A 85 8.67 7.87 17.21
C THR A 85 8.80 9.25 16.55
N LYS A 86 8.54 9.34 15.24
CA LYS A 86 8.58 10.60 14.49
C LYS A 86 7.21 11.27 14.38
N LEU A 87 6.14 10.51 14.60
CA LEU A 87 4.76 10.97 14.51
C LEU A 87 4.18 11.37 15.86
N GLU A 88 4.68 10.80 16.97
CA GLU A 88 4.02 10.89 18.28
C GLU A 88 3.78 12.32 18.79
N SER A 89 4.59 13.32 18.37
CA SER A 89 4.40 14.73 18.76
C SER A 89 3.43 15.49 17.87
N GLU A 90 3.10 14.95 16.70
CA GLU A 90 2.35 15.63 15.63
C GLU A 90 0.93 15.07 15.44
N ILE A 91 0.60 13.97 16.14
CA ILE A 91 -0.71 13.31 16.09
C ILE A 91 -1.49 13.55 17.37
N GLU A 92 -2.81 13.39 17.29
CA GLU A 92 -3.68 13.54 18.46
C GLU A 92 -3.43 12.43 19.48
N GLU A 93 -3.69 12.72 20.76
CA GLU A 93 -3.43 11.79 21.86
C GLU A 93 -4.20 10.47 21.71
N GLU A 94 -5.40 10.50 21.12
CA GLU A 94 -6.18 9.29 20.83
C GLU A 94 -5.50 8.41 19.77
N GLU A 95 -5.12 9.01 18.63
CA GLU A 95 -4.39 8.33 17.55
C GLU A 95 -3.06 7.77 18.08
N ARG A 96 -2.33 8.54 18.88
CA ARG A 96 -1.08 8.12 19.53
C ARG A 96 -1.27 6.89 20.41
N ARG A 97 -2.29 6.89 21.28
CA ARG A 97 -2.60 5.74 22.15
C ARG A 97 -2.95 4.50 21.34
N GLU A 98 -3.68 4.68 20.25
CA GLU A 98 -4.02 3.58 19.36
C GLU A 98 -2.79 2.97 18.69
N MET A 99 -1.92 3.79 18.09
CA MET A 99 -0.69 3.32 17.46
C MET A 99 0.24 2.64 18.48
N GLN A 100 0.35 3.19 19.69
CA GLN A 100 1.14 2.60 20.76
C GLN A 100 0.62 1.21 21.18
N ARG A 101 -0.71 1.05 21.25
CA ARG A 101 -1.34 -0.23 21.55
C ARG A 101 -1.02 -1.27 20.47
N ARG A 102 -1.23 -0.91 19.20
CA ARG A 102 -0.93 -1.80 18.06
C ARG A 102 0.52 -2.26 18.04
N LEU A 103 1.47 -1.34 18.29
CA LEU A 103 2.89 -1.68 18.37
C LEU A 103 3.19 -2.66 19.51
N ASN A 104 2.55 -2.50 20.67
CA ASN A 104 2.71 -3.41 21.80
C ASN A 104 2.14 -4.80 21.49
N ASP A 105 0.98 -4.84 20.84
CA ASP A 105 0.34 -6.10 20.41
C ASP A 105 1.24 -6.83 19.41
N LEU A 106 1.75 -6.13 18.39
CA LEU A 106 2.69 -6.68 17.41
C LEU A 106 3.95 -7.27 18.06
N ARG A 107 4.58 -6.52 18.98
CA ARG A 107 5.79 -6.98 19.69
C ARG A 107 5.52 -8.19 20.57
N THR A 108 4.38 -8.22 21.25
CA THR A 108 3.98 -9.34 22.11
C THR A 108 3.77 -10.60 21.28
N ASN A 109 2.97 -10.50 20.22
CA ASN A 109 2.69 -11.61 19.30
C ASN A 109 3.95 -12.11 18.59
N PHE A 110 4.86 -11.21 18.21
CA PHE A 110 6.15 -11.59 17.64
C PHE A 110 7.00 -12.42 18.62
N LEU A 111 7.07 -12.00 19.89
CA LEU A 111 7.80 -12.75 20.92
C LEU A 111 7.19 -14.11 21.20
N GLU A 112 5.86 -14.21 21.20
CA GLU A 112 5.14 -15.48 21.33
C GLU A 112 5.46 -16.39 20.14
N LYS A 113 5.33 -15.89 18.91
CA LYS A 113 5.63 -16.65 17.69
C LYS A 113 7.09 -17.05 17.54
N SER A 114 8.01 -16.26 18.09
CA SER A 114 9.44 -16.59 18.06
C SER A 114 9.83 -17.70 19.05
N ARG A 115 8.93 -18.10 19.95
CA ARG A 115 9.14 -19.15 20.96
C ARG A 115 8.41 -20.46 20.66
N GLU A 116 7.48 -20.45 19.70
CA GLU A 116 6.80 -21.65 19.16
C GLU A 116 7.78 -22.53 18.37
#